data_AF-A0A832YD87-F1
#
_entry.id   AF-A0A832YD87-F1
#
_cell.length_a   1.000
_cell.length_b   1.000
_cell.length_c   1.000
_cell.angle_alpha   90.00
_cell.angle_beta   90.00
_cell.angle_gamma   90.00
#
_symmetry.space_group_name_H-M   'P 1'
#
loop_
_entity.id
_entity.type
_entity.pdbx_description
1 polymer ?
#
loop_
_entity_poly.entity_id
_entity_poly.type
_entity_poly.pdbx_seq_one_letter_code
_entity_poly.pdbx_strand_id
1 'polypeptide(L)'
;MIREYFLQQNAFHDIDCFTGVEQQYHMAKAILTFQSEAKNAIEAGGMLEDVVNVPARSNLMRARFEDNYLDRIEGLVAEMTKEIAAAAEEN
;
A
#
# COMPACT_ATOMS: atom_id res chain seq x y z
N MET A 1 -6.36 -3.11 3.28
CA MET A 1 -6.17 -2.39 1.99
C MET A 1 -7.33 -2.59 1.03
N ILE A 2 -7.71 -3.81 0.61
CA ILE A 2 -8.80 -4.04 -0.38
C ILE A 2 -10.01 -3.10 -0.25
N ARG A 3 -10.62 -3.02 0.95
CA ARG A 3 -11.83 -2.20 1.18
C ARG A 3 -11.60 -0.70 0.96
N GLU A 4 -10.60 -0.12 1.62
CA GLU A 4 -10.43 1.34 1.70
C GLU A 4 -9.55 1.91 0.59
N TYR A 5 -8.65 1.11 0.06
CA TYR A 5 -7.68 1.53 -0.93
C TYR A 5 -8.14 1.26 -2.36
N PHE A 6 -8.86 0.16 -2.59
CA PHE A 6 -9.27 -0.27 -3.93
C PHE A 6 -10.78 -0.21 -4.16
N LEU A 7 -11.59 -0.76 -3.25
CA LEU A 7 -13.05 -0.82 -3.43
C LEU A 7 -13.76 0.50 -3.16
N GLN A 8 -13.33 1.26 -2.17
CA GLN A 8 -13.84 2.60 -1.92
C GLN A 8 -13.27 3.56 -2.95
N GLN A 9 -14.11 4.24 -3.71
CA GLN A 9 -13.71 5.23 -4.70
C GLN A 9 -14.56 6.49 -4.52
N ASN A 10 -13.93 7.66 -4.49
CA ASN A 10 -14.64 8.92 -4.31
C ASN A 10 -15.05 9.51 -5.66
N ALA A 11 -16.31 9.28 -6.05
CA ALA A 11 -16.88 9.82 -7.29
C ALA A 11 -16.93 11.35 -7.36
N PHE A 12 -16.76 12.06 -6.23
CA PHE A 12 -16.76 13.53 -6.17
C PHE A 12 -15.35 14.13 -6.14
N HIS A 13 -14.28 13.33 -6.20
CA HIS A 13 -12.90 13.81 -6.23
C HIS A 13 -12.37 13.88 -7.66
N ASP A 14 -11.74 14.99 -8.05
CA ASP A 14 -11.28 15.22 -9.43
C ASP A 14 -10.37 14.10 -9.95
N ILE A 15 -9.53 13.54 -9.09
CA ILE A 15 -8.55 12.49 -9.45
C ILE A 15 -9.09 11.08 -9.20
N ASP A 16 -9.79 10.86 -8.09
CA ASP A 16 -10.20 9.51 -7.66
C ASP A 16 -11.57 9.13 -8.23
N CYS A 17 -12.23 10.02 -9.00
CA CYS A 17 -13.49 9.71 -9.67
C CYS A 17 -13.35 8.70 -10.82
N PHE A 18 -12.13 8.47 -11.33
CA PHE A 18 -11.84 7.49 -12.37
C PHE A 18 -10.46 6.86 -12.17
N THR A 19 -10.35 5.54 -12.34
CA THR A 19 -9.09 4.81 -12.20
C THR A 19 -8.89 3.94 -13.44
N GLY A 20 -7.80 4.16 -14.18
CA GLY A 20 -7.47 3.37 -15.37
C GLY A 20 -7.12 1.90 -15.05
N VAL A 21 -7.23 1.01 -16.05
CA VAL A 21 -6.94 -0.43 -15.88
C VAL A 21 -5.52 -0.69 -15.40
N GLU A 22 -4.55 0.04 -15.94
CA GLU A 22 -3.14 -0.06 -15.53
C GLU A 22 -2.96 0.30 -14.05
N GLN A 23 -3.52 1.45 -13.64
CA GLN A 23 -3.51 1.86 -12.23
C GLN A 23 -4.20 0.83 -11.33
N GLN A 24 -5.35 0.30 -11.73
CA GLN A 24 -6.03 -0.77 -10.98
C GLN A 24 -5.15 -2.02 -10.83
N TYR A 25 -4.43 -2.43 -11.89
CA TYR A 25 -3.49 -3.54 -11.85
C TYR A 25 -2.39 -3.31 -10.81
N HIS A 26 -1.75 -2.12 -10.82
CA HIS A 26 -0.71 -1.80 -9.85
C HIS A 26 -1.25 -1.71 -8.43
N MET A 27 -2.45 -1.17 -8.23
CA MET A 27 -3.11 -1.14 -6.90
C MET A 27 -3.42 -2.55 -6.38
N ALA A 28 -3.92 -3.45 -7.24
CA ALA A 28 -4.16 -4.85 -6.88
C ALA A 28 -2.85 -5.58 -6.53
N LYS A 29 -1.79 -5.35 -7.32
CA LYS A 29 -0.45 -5.87 -7.05
C LYS A 29 0.08 -5.37 -5.70
N ALA A 30 -0.07 -4.08 -5.42
CA ALA A 30 0.34 -3.47 -4.14
C ALA A 30 -0.35 -4.11 -2.92
N ILE A 31 -1.63 -4.45 -3.03
CA ILE A 31 -2.37 -5.17 -1.98
C ILE A 31 -1.76 -6.55 -1.72
N LEU A 32 -1.46 -7.30 -2.78
CA LEU A 32 -0.87 -8.63 -2.66
C LEU A 32 0.55 -8.57 -2.11
N THR A 33 1.35 -7.58 -2.55
CA THR A 33 2.69 -7.33 -2.01
C THR A 33 2.63 -7.02 -0.52
N PHE A 34 1.76 -6.11 -0.08
CA PHE A 34 1.56 -5.84 1.34
C PHE A 34 1.23 -7.11 2.13
N GLN A 35 0.29 -7.92 1.63
CA GLN A 35 -0.11 -9.15 2.30
C GLN A 35 1.05 -10.15 2.40
N SER A 36 1.83 -10.31 1.33
CA SER A 36 2.98 -11.21 1.30
C SER A 36 4.06 -10.77 2.28
N GLU A 37 4.49 -9.51 2.19
CA GLU A 37 5.55 -8.99 3.05
C GLU A 37 5.15 -8.94 4.52
N ALA A 38 3.91 -8.54 4.82
CA ALA A 38 3.43 -8.53 6.20
C ALA A 38 3.40 -9.93 6.81
N LYS A 39 3.01 -10.95 6.03
CA LYS A 39 3.07 -12.35 6.50
C LYS A 39 4.50 -12.79 6.76
N ASN A 40 5.40 -12.53 5.82
CA ASN A 40 6.81 -12.88 5.96
C ASN A 40 7.43 -12.23 7.21
N ALA A 41 7.16 -10.94 7.43
CA ALA A 41 7.62 -10.19 8.59
C ALA A 41 7.10 -10.77 9.92
N ILE A 42 5.82 -11.14 9.99
CA ILE A 42 5.23 -11.77 11.18
C ILE A 42 5.81 -13.17 11.40
N GLU A 43 6.00 -13.96 10.34
CA GLU A 43 6.63 -15.28 10.42
C GLU A 43 8.10 -15.20 10.89
N ALA A 44 8.79 -14.10 10.58
CA ALA A 44 10.14 -13.81 11.05
C ALA A 44 10.23 -13.32 12.51
N GLY A 45 9.10 -13.14 13.20
CA GLY A 45 9.04 -12.72 14.60
C GLY A 45 8.57 -11.28 14.83
N GLY A 46 8.30 -10.52 13.76
CA GLY A 46 7.80 -9.15 13.88
C GLY A 46 6.43 -9.08 14.55
N MET A 47 6.23 -8.08 15.41
CA MET A 47 4.95 -7.86 16.06
C MET A 47 3.90 -7.40 15.05
N LEU A 48 2.69 -7.98 15.14
CA LEU A 48 1.60 -7.69 14.22
C LEU A 48 1.32 -6.18 14.09
N GLU A 49 1.30 -5.47 15.23
CA GLU A 49 0.96 -4.04 15.25
C GLU A 49 2.00 -3.17 14.55
N ASP A 50 3.29 -3.50 14.66
CA ASP A 50 4.37 -2.74 14.02
C ASP A 50 4.37 -2.98 12.51
N VAL A 51 4.14 -4.22 12.08
CA VAL A 51 4.13 -4.62 10.68
C VAL A 51 2.94 -4.03 9.91
N VAL A 52 1.73 -4.07 10.46
CA VAL A 52 0.51 -3.67 9.71
C VAL A 52 0.26 -2.17 9.70
N ASN A 53 0.91 -1.42 10.60
CA ASN A 53 0.71 0.02 10.78
C ASN A 53 1.88 0.88 10.28
N VAL A 54 2.78 0.32 9.48
CA VAL A 54 3.88 1.08 8.87
C VAL A 54 3.37 2.36 8.18
N PRO A 55 3.97 3.53 8.44
CA PRO A 55 3.53 4.81 7.87
C PRO A 55 3.39 4.80 6.34
N ALA A 56 4.31 4.14 5.63
CA ALA A 56 4.31 4.06 4.18
C ALA A 56 3.07 3.38 3.60
N ARG A 57 2.42 2.46 4.34
CA ARG A 57 1.12 1.89 3.94
C ARG A 57 0.05 2.97 3.84
N SER A 58 0.01 3.88 4.82
CA SER A 58 -0.94 4.99 4.82
C SER A 58 -0.62 6.01 3.72
N ASN A 59 0.67 6.27 3.47
CA ASN A 59 1.12 7.15 2.39
C ASN A 59 0.71 6.59 1.02
N LEU A 60 0.94 5.30 0.77
CA LEU A 60 0.50 4.61 -0.44
C LEU A 60 -1.02 4.72 -0.66
N MET A 61 -1.81 4.57 0.41
CA MET A 61 -3.27 4.66 0.34
C MET A 61 -3.76 6.08 0.05
N ARG A 62 -3.12 7.11 0.61
CA ARG A 62 -3.48 8.52 0.41
C ARG A 62 -3.03 9.08 -0.94
N ALA A 63 -1.87 8.63 -1.44
CA ALA A 63 -1.32 9.12 -2.69
C ALA A 63 -2.22 8.83 -3.92
N ARG A 64 -3.20 7.94 -3.80
CA ARG A 64 -4.19 7.67 -4.87
C ARG A 64 -4.99 8.91 -5.31
N PHE A 65 -5.03 9.94 -4.47
CA PHE A 65 -5.68 11.21 -4.76
C PHE A 65 -4.78 12.19 -5.51
N GLU A 66 -3.60 11.78 -5.97
CA GLU A 66 -2.62 12.63 -6.68
C GLU A 66 -2.55 12.30 -8.17
N ASP A 67 -2.36 13.30 -9.04
CA ASP A 67 -2.37 13.14 -10.50
C ASP A 67 -1.25 12.21 -11.01
N ASN A 68 -0.08 12.23 -10.36
CA ASN A 68 1.09 11.43 -10.72
C ASN A 68 1.16 10.09 -9.97
N TYR A 69 0.03 9.63 -9.42
CA TYR A 69 0.02 8.44 -8.59
C TYR A 69 0.54 7.19 -9.31
N LEU A 70 0.17 7.00 -10.58
CA LEU A 70 0.60 5.86 -11.37
C LEU A 70 2.14 5.79 -11.49
N ASP A 71 2.79 6.94 -11.70
CA ASP A 71 4.25 7.01 -11.80
C ASP A 71 4.95 6.72 -10.46
N ARG A 72 4.26 6.98 -9.34
CA ARG A 72 4.79 6.87 -7.99
C ARG A 72 4.50 5.55 -7.30
N ILE A 73 3.49 4.80 -7.76
CA ILE A 73 2.95 3.64 -7.03
C ILE A 73 4.03 2.59 -6.74
N GLU A 74 4.93 2.32 -7.69
CA GLU A 74 6.00 1.33 -7.49
C GLU A 74 6.99 1.76 -6.41
N GLY A 75 7.35 3.05 -6.38
CA GLY A 75 8.21 3.61 -5.34
C GLY A 75 7.57 3.58 -3.95
N LEU A 76 6.28 3.91 -3.88
CA LEU A 76 5.50 3.86 -2.62
C LEU A 76 5.36 2.43 -2.10
N VAL A 77 5.17 1.45 -2.99
CA VAL A 77 5.17 0.04 -2.62
C VAL A 77 6.54 -0.39 -2.11
N ALA A 78 7.63 0.01 -2.78
CA ALA A 78 9.00 -0.30 -2.34
C ALA A 78 9.29 0.28 -0.94
N GLU A 79 8.88 1.52 -0.67
CA GLU A 79 8.99 2.14 0.65
C GLU A 79 8.20 1.36 1.71
N MET A 80 6.95 0.99 1.41
CA MET A 80 6.13 0.14 2.29
C MET A 80 6.79 -1.20 2.59
N THR A 81 7.37 -1.88 1.58
CA THR A 81 8.06 -3.15 1.80
C THR A 81 9.31 -2.99 2.67
N LYS A 82 10.04 -1.87 2.51
CA LYS A 82 11.22 -1.56 3.31
C LYS A 82 10.86 -1.32 4.78
N GLU A 83 9.81 -0.56 5.04
CA GLU A 83 9.35 -0.31 6.42
C GLU A 83 8.83 -1.60 7.08
N ILE A 84 8.12 -2.47 6.35
CA ILE A 84 7.68 -3.77 6.86
C ILE A 84 8.86 -4.64 7.27
N ALA A 85 9.91 -4.69 6.44
CA ALA A 85 11.11 -5.44 6.75
C ALA A 85 11.83 -4.90 8.00
N ALA A 86 11.96 -3.56 8.11
CA ALA A 86 12.56 -2.93 9.28
C ALA A 86 11.76 -3.19 10.57
N ALA A 87 10.43 -3.14 10.52
CA ALA A 87 9.56 -3.45 11.66
C ALA A 87 9.72 -4.89 12.18
N ALA A 88 10.15 -5.82 11.33
CA ALA A 88 10.46 -7.20 11.72
C ALA A 88 11.83 -7.32 12.41
N GLU A 89 12.80 -6.47 12.07
CA GLU A 89 14.17 -6.51 12.62
C GLU A 89 14.30 -5.81 13.98
N GLU A 90 13.40 -4.88 14.31
CA GLU A 90 13.41 -4.15 15.59
C GLU A 90 12.88 -4.97 16.79
N ASN A 91 12.35 -6.18 16.53
CA ASN A 91 11.75 -7.10 17.51
C ASN A 91 12.59 -8.36 17.73
#